data_AF-A0A562WAN1-F1
#
_entry.id   AF-A0A562WAN1-F1
#
_cell.length_a   1.000
_cell.length_b   1.000
_cell.length_c   1.000
_cell.angle_alpha   90.00
_cell.angle_beta   90.00
_cell.angle_gamma   90.00
#
_symmetry.space_group_name_H-M   'P 1'
#
loop_
_entity.id
_entity.type
_entity.pdbx_description
1 polymer ?
#
loop_
_entity_poly.entity_id
_entity_poly.type
_entity_poly.pdbx_seq_one_letter_code
_entity_poly.pdbx_strand_id
1 'polypeptide(L)'
;MLIAGLGWLLAVAYCTGVVYWVGNRLNPDDRVGVVPPVPVTWAGLVFGGSLLVVLGSAVHAGMLFARLRRQEYQHLSLPGRRLSAHDLRRCRDVSTFRALHRLVGEHAIRLGGWCGAALLALAALGCVAALSGTGPHRAPGSGWAALVDGAANAGDRLLGWLPVVVATLGLLVYRNDTVRRSVGVIWDVGTFWPRSAHPFAPPSYAERAVPELQTRTAGLLALPDDDPRGVAGIILSGHSQGAVICAAVLLQLPARWRRRVRFFSYGCQLTRLYGRVFPAYFGPHRLPVLADALTDRHGRTGWTNFWRETDPLGWPVPAAHRQVSVRDPEGLHPTGGEVVDPPIRNHGGYPESPEFLVERERVAGLMRGAVPSPREGVG
;
A
#
# COMPACT_ATOMS: atom_id res chain seq x y z
N MET A 1 13.90 12.00 -1.04
CA MET A 1 14.62 12.25 -2.31
C MET A 1 13.97 11.61 -3.53
N LEU A 2 13.69 10.29 -3.56
CA LEU A 2 13.05 9.61 -4.70
C LEU A 2 11.77 10.27 -5.22
N ILE A 3 10.80 10.58 -4.34
CA ILE A 3 9.53 11.21 -4.73
C ILE A 3 9.75 12.61 -5.32
N ALA A 4 10.60 13.42 -4.70
CA ALA A 4 10.94 14.76 -5.19
C ALA A 4 11.68 14.70 -6.52
N GLY A 5 12.60 13.75 -6.70
CA GLY A 5 13.29 13.50 -7.97
C GLY A 5 12.32 13.05 -9.07
N LEU A 6 11.36 12.18 -8.75
CA LEU A 6 10.33 11.76 -9.70
C LEU A 6 9.40 12.92 -10.09
N GLY A 7 9.03 13.77 -9.14
CA GLY A 7 8.25 14.99 -9.39
C GLY A 7 9.01 15.99 -10.25
N TRP A 8 10.30 16.20 -10.00
CA TRP A 8 11.16 17.03 -10.82
C TRP A 8 11.30 16.49 -12.25
N LEU A 9 11.53 15.18 -12.41
CA LEU A 9 11.58 14.52 -13.72
C LEU A 9 10.24 14.66 -14.47
N LEU A 10 9.11 14.50 -13.77
CA LEU A 10 7.79 14.68 -14.37
C LEU A 10 7.57 16.14 -14.79
N ALA A 11 8.02 17.12 -14.01
CA ALA A 11 7.93 18.53 -14.36
C ALA A 11 8.78 18.86 -15.59
N VAL A 12 10.04 18.37 -15.64
CA VAL A 12 10.90 18.52 -16.82
C VAL A 12 10.25 17.89 -18.04
N ALA A 13 9.76 16.65 -17.92
CA ALA A 13 9.05 15.95 -18.98
C ALA A 13 7.80 16.71 -19.45
N TYR A 14 7.01 17.24 -18.52
CA TYR A 14 5.81 18.02 -18.83
C TYR A 14 6.15 19.33 -19.55
N CYS A 15 7.10 20.12 -19.05
CA CYS A 15 7.54 21.36 -19.68
C CYS A 15 8.09 21.09 -21.10
N THR A 16 8.90 20.05 -21.25
CA THR A 16 9.44 19.61 -22.54
C THR A 16 8.32 19.18 -23.50
N GLY A 17 7.34 18.42 -23.00
CA GLY A 17 6.17 17.99 -23.76
C GLY A 17 5.33 19.16 -24.26
N VAL A 18 5.10 20.18 -23.43
CA VAL A 18 4.40 21.41 -23.83
C VAL A 18 5.16 22.13 -24.96
N VAL A 19 6.49 22.25 -24.85
CA VAL A 19 7.33 22.86 -25.89
C VAL A 19 7.19 22.13 -27.22
N TYR A 20 7.25 20.80 -27.22
CA TYR A 20 7.03 20.00 -28.43
C TYR A 20 5.60 20.11 -28.98
N TRP A 21 4.59 20.08 -28.10
CA TRP A 21 3.19 20.16 -28.50
C TRP A 21 2.86 21.50 -29.17
N VAL A 22 3.40 22.61 -28.65
CA VAL A 22 3.27 23.94 -29.24
C VAL A 22 4.11 24.06 -30.51
N GLY A 23 5.39 23.67 -30.47
CA GLY A 23 6.31 23.76 -31.60
C GLY A 23 5.79 23.02 -32.84
N ASN A 24 5.35 21.77 -32.67
CA ASN A 24 4.82 20.95 -33.78
C ASN A 24 3.52 21.52 -34.37
N ARG A 25 2.72 22.27 -33.60
CA ARG A 25 1.52 22.94 -34.13
C ARG A 25 1.81 24.26 -34.82
N LEU A 26 2.82 24.98 -34.36
CA LEU A 26 3.23 26.25 -34.97
C LEU A 26 4.09 26.04 -36.24
N ASN A 27 4.70 24.87 -36.39
CA ASN A 27 5.58 24.54 -37.51
C ASN A 27 5.28 23.14 -38.11
N PRO A 28 4.07 22.90 -38.64
CA PRO A 28 3.64 21.57 -39.08
C PRO A 28 4.42 21.04 -40.31
N ASP A 29 5.01 21.93 -41.10
CA ASP A 29 5.76 21.63 -42.33
C ASP A 29 7.29 21.73 -42.14
N ASP A 30 7.77 21.89 -40.90
CA ASP A 30 9.19 22.06 -40.56
C ASP A 30 9.90 23.20 -41.34
N ARG A 31 9.15 24.24 -41.75
CA ARG A 31 9.64 25.34 -42.60
C ARG A 31 10.69 26.20 -41.91
N VAL A 32 10.62 26.29 -40.58
CA VAL A 32 11.66 26.87 -39.73
C VAL A 32 12.37 25.70 -39.07
N GLY A 33 13.67 25.51 -39.31
CA GLY A 33 14.43 24.43 -38.67
C GLY A 33 14.59 24.63 -37.16
N VAL A 34 13.52 24.47 -36.40
CA VAL A 34 13.51 24.57 -34.94
C VAL A 34 14.12 23.30 -34.38
N VAL A 35 15.44 23.29 -34.24
CA VAL A 35 16.14 22.16 -33.63
C VAL A 35 15.93 22.23 -32.12
N PRO A 36 15.28 21.22 -31.49
CA PRO A 36 15.13 21.18 -30.04
C PRO A 36 16.51 21.21 -29.37
N PRO A 37 16.67 21.94 -28.24
CA PRO A 37 17.91 21.94 -27.48
C PRO A 37 18.38 20.51 -27.14
N VAL A 38 19.68 20.28 -27.07
CA VAL A 38 20.25 18.94 -26.75
C VAL A 38 19.65 18.31 -25.47
N PRO A 39 19.41 19.06 -24.37
CA PRO A 39 18.75 18.47 -23.20
C PRO A 39 17.32 17.97 -23.47
N VAL A 40 16.61 18.61 -24.40
CA VAL A 40 15.22 18.30 -24.76
C VAL A 40 15.13 17.00 -25.57
N THR A 41 16.06 16.76 -26.50
CA THR A 41 16.13 15.49 -27.25
C THR A 41 16.51 14.30 -26.37
N TRP A 42 17.45 14.48 -25.44
CA TRP A 42 17.75 13.46 -24.44
C TRP A 42 16.58 13.18 -23.50
N ALA A 43 15.80 14.19 -23.12
CA ALA A 43 14.60 14.02 -22.32
C ALA A 43 13.54 13.15 -23.04
N GLY A 44 13.35 13.35 -24.35
CA GLY A 44 12.47 12.52 -25.19
C GLY A 44 12.89 11.04 -25.23
N LEU A 45 14.19 10.78 -25.42
CA LEU A 45 14.75 9.43 -25.40
C LEU A 45 14.62 8.75 -24.02
N VAL A 46 14.96 9.46 -22.94
CA VAL A 46 14.80 8.94 -21.57
C VAL A 46 13.34 8.65 -21.28
N PHE A 47 12.41 9.50 -21.73
CA PHE A 47 10.98 9.27 -21.57
C PHE A 47 10.52 8.00 -22.31
N GLY A 48 10.93 7.83 -23.58
CA GLY A 48 10.65 6.63 -24.36
C GLY A 48 11.19 5.36 -23.70
N GLY A 49 12.47 5.39 -23.27
CA GLY A 49 13.08 4.29 -22.53
C GLY A 49 12.39 4.00 -21.21
N SER A 50 11.99 5.04 -20.47
CA SER A 50 11.24 4.92 -19.22
C SER A 50 9.88 4.26 -19.43
N LEU A 51 9.17 4.60 -20.51
CA LEU A 51 7.91 3.97 -20.87
C LEU A 51 8.10 2.48 -21.15
N LEU A 52 9.17 2.10 -21.86
CA LEU A 52 9.50 0.69 -22.11
C LEU A 52 9.80 -0.07 -20.81
N VAL A 53 10.53 0.54 -19.87
CA VAL A 53 10.79 -0.06 -18.54
C VAL A 53 9.49 -0.26 -17.76
N VAL A 54 8.59 0.72 -17.76
CA VAL A 54 7.28 0.63 -17.09
C VAL A 54 6.40 -0.44 -17.75
N LEU A 55 6.31 -0.46 -19.09
CA LEU A 55 5.56 -1.46 -19.84
C LEU A 55 6.12 -2.87 -19.62
N GLY A 56 7.44 -3.04 -19.70
CA GLY A 56 8.10 -4.32 -19.43
C GLY A 56 7.85 -4.81 -18.00
N SER A 57 7.89 -3.91 -17.02
CA SER A 57 7.56 -4.22 -15.63
C SER A 57 6.09 -4.61 -15.45
N ALA A 58 5.17 -3.92 -16.13
CA ALA A 58 3.74 -4.22 -16.12
C ALA A 58 3.42 -5.57 -16.78
N VAL A 59 4.04 -5.87 -17.93
CA VAL A 59 3.92 -7.19 -18.59
C VAL A 59 4.47 -8.28 -17.70
N HIS A 60 5.64 -8.07 -17.07
CA HIS A 60 6.21 -9.03 -16.13
C HIS A 60 5.28 -9.26 -14.91
N ALA A 61 4.73 -8.20 -14.33
CA ALA A 61 3.74 -8.30 -13.26
C ALA A 61 2.48 -9.04 -13.70
N GLY A 62 1.98 -8.79 -14.92
CA GLY A 62 0.83 -9.47 -15.50
C GLY A 62 1.07 -10.96 -15.75
N MET A 63 2.26 -11.33 -16.22
CA MET A 63 2.67 -12.74 -16.36
C MET A 63 2.74 -13.45 -15.00
N LEU A 64 3.34 -12.81 -13.99
CA LEU A 64 3.37 -13.34 -12.62
C LEU A 64 1.97 -13.50 -12.05
N PHE A 65 1.12 -12.49 -12.19
CA PHE A 65 -0.28 -12.55 -11.79
C PHE A 65 -1.03 -13.70 -12.45
N ALA A 66 -0.90 -13.86 -13.77
CA ALA A 66 -1.53 -14.95 -14.50
C ALA A 66 -1.06 -16.33 -14.02
N ARG A 67 0.24 -16.48 -13.71
CA ARG A 67 0.80 -17.72 -13.13
C ARG A 67 0.26 -17.99 -11.74
N LEU A 68 0.28 -17.00 -10.84
CA LEU A 68 -0.24 -17.13 -9.48
C LEU A 68 -1.74 -17.45 -9.48
N ARG A 69 -2.53 -16.76 -10.32
CA ARG A 69 -3.98 -17.02 -10.46
C ARG A 69 -4.26 -18.45 -10.93
N ARG A 70 -3.47 -18.98 -11.86
CA ARG A 70 -3.59 -20.38 -12.29
C ARG A 70 -3.29 -21.35 -11.14
N GLN A 71 -2.25 -21.10 -10.36
CA GLN A 71 -1.89 -21.93 -9.19
C GLN A 71 -2.99 -21.91 -8.12
N GLU A 72 -3.46 -20.72 -7.75
CA GLU A 72 -4.53 -20.56 -6.75
C GLU A 72 -5.84 -21.20 -7.22
N TYR A 73 -6.16 -21.08 -8.51
CA TYR A 73 -7.34 -21.74 -9.08
C TYR A 73 -7.24 -23.26 -8.97
N GLN A 74 -6.10 -23.84 -9.34
CA GLN A 74 -5.87 -25.30 -9.25
C GLN A 74 -5.96 -25.79 -7.80
N HIS A 75 -5.44 -25.03 -6.84
CA HIS A 75 -5.51 -25.35 -5.42
C HIS A 75 -6.96 -25.29 -4.89
N LEU A 76 -7.77 -24.35 -5.37
CA LEU A 76 -9.18 -24.26 -5.01
C LEU A 76 -10.05 -25.31 -5.72
N SER A 77 -9.66 -25.74 -6.93
CA SER A 77 -10.40 -26.68 -7.77
C SER A 77 -9.88 -28.12 -7.70
N LEU A 78 -9.25 -28.52 -6.58
CA LEU A 78 -8.56 -29.81 -6.47
C LEU A 78 -9.45 -31.02 -6.88
N PRO A 79 -8.93 -31.97 -7.68
CA PRO A 79 -9.65 -33.17 -8.09
C PRO A 79 -9.89 -34.05 -6.85
N GLY A 80 -11.14 -34.11 -6.39
CA GLY A 80 -11.51 -34.81 -5.16
C GLY A 80 -12.65 -34.13 -4.41
N ARG A 81 -12.84 -32.82 -4.61
CA ARG A 81 -14.06 -32.12 -4.19
C ARG A 81 -15.10 -32.21 -5.30
N ARG A 82 -16.32 -32.66 -4.97
CA ARG A 82 -17.47 -32.57 -5.87
C ARG A 82 -17.90 -31.10 -5.97
N LEU A 83 -17.27 -30.36 -6.87
CA LEU A 83 -17.56 -28.94 -7.11
C LEU A 83 -18.58 -28.81 -8.25
N SER A 84 -19.61 -28.01 -8.04
CA SER A 84 -20.55 -27.66 -9.09
C SER A 84 -19.91 -26.70 -10.12
N ALA A 85 -20.56 -26.51 -11.27
CA ALA A 85 -20.14 -25.48 -12.23
C ALA A 85 -20.14 -24.07 -11.62
N HIS A 86 -21.01 -23.82 -10.63
CA HIS A 86 -21.04 -22.58 -9.88
C HIS A 86 -19.82 -22.42 -8.98
N ASP A 87 -19.48 -23.44 -8.20
CA ASP A 87 -18.29 -23.43 -7.34
C ASP A 87 -17.02 -23.22 -8.18
N LEU A 88 -16.93 -23.84 -9.36
CA LEU A 88 -15.79 -23.65 -10.27
C LEU A 88 -15.68 -22.21 -10.78
N ARG A 89 -16.80 -21.51 -11.00
CA ARG A 89 -16.77 -20.06 -11.32
C ARG A 89 -16.30 -19.26 -10.11
N ARG A 90 -16.86 -19.53 -8.94
CA ARG A 90 -16.48 -18.85 -7.69
C ARG A 90 -15.01 -19.07 -7.32
N CYS A 91 -14.45 -20.25 -7.56
CA CYS A 91 -13.01 -20.49 -7.44
C CYS A 91 -12.16 -19.60 -8.35
N ARG A 92 -12.65 -19.20 -9.55
CA ARG A 92 -11.93 -18.24 -10.42
C ARG A 92 -11.95 -16.83 -9.85
N ASP A 93 -13.05 -16.43 -9.25
CA ASP A 93 -13.16 -15.13 -8.58
C ASP A 93 -12.19 -15.09 -7.39
N VAL A 94 -12.26 -16.08 -6.50
CA VAL A 94 -11.41 -16.16 -5.31
C VAL A 94 -9.93 -16.25 -5.67
N SER A 95 -9.56 -17.02 -6.71
CA SER A 95 -8.17 -17.13 -7.15
C SER A 95 -7.61 -15.81 -7.66
N THR A 96 -8.44 -14.91 -8.19
CA THR A 96 -8.03 -13.57 -8.61
C THR A 96 -7.57 -12.73 -7.41
N PHE A 97 -8.36 -12.73 -6.32
CA PHE A 97 -8.01 -12.00 -5.10
C PHE A 97 -6.80 -12.60 -4.39
N ARG A 98 -6.72 -13.94 -4.30
CA ARG A 98 -5.55 -14.62 -3.71
C ARG A 98 -4.27 -14.40 -4.51
N ALA A 99 -4.35 -14.43 -5.84
CA ALA A 99 -3.22 -14.12 -6.70
C ALA A 99 -2.77 -12.67 -6.54
N LEU A 100 -3.71 -11.73 -6.40
CA LEU A 100 -3.38 -10.34 -6.11
C LEU A 100 -2.70 -10.20 -4.74
N HIS A 101 -3.20 -10.90 -3.72
CA HIS A 101 -2.58 -10.92 -2.39
C HIS A 101 -1.12 -11.37 -2.43
N ARG A 102 -0.84 -12.45 -3.14
CA ARG A 102 0.52 -12.97 -3.31
C ARG A 102 1.38 -12.06 -4.16
N LEU A 103 0.85 -11.52 -5.27
CA LEU A 103 1.58 -10.56 -6.12
C LEU A 103 2.02 -9.34 -5.32
N VAL A 104 1.10 -8.72 -4.57
CA VAL A 104 1.42 -7.53 -3.77
C VAL A 104 2.36 -7.87 -2.62
N GLY A 105 2.09 -8.96 -1.89
CA GLY A 105 2.90 -9.33 -0.74
C GLY A 105 4.32 -9.80 -1.09
N GLU A 106 4.48 -10.63 -2.12
CA GLU A 106 5.72 -11.36 -2.42
C GLU A 106 6.57 -10.67 -3.50
N HIS A 107 5.95 -9.86 -4.38
CA HIS A 107 6.63 -9.34 -5.57
C HIS A 107 6.61 -7.82 -5.70
N ALA A 108 5.59 -7.10 -5.22
CA ALA A 108 5.44 -5.66 -5.54
C ALA A 108 6.66 -4.80 -5.18
N ILE A 109 7.28 -4.99 -4.02
CA ILE A 109 8.47 -4.19 -3.62
C ILE A 109 9.67 -4.48 -4.52
N ARG A 110 9.88 -5.74 -4.90
CA ARG A 110 10.97 -6.12 -5.79
C ARG A 110 10.73 -5.61 -7.21
N LEU A 111 9.50 -5.72 -7.71
CA LEU A 111 9.11 -5.17 -9.01
C LEU A 111 9.27 -3.65 -9.03
N GLY A 112 8.75 -2.97 -8.02
CA GLY A 112 8.87 -1.52 -7.85
C GLY A 112 10.32 -1.08 -7.68
N GLY A 113 11.12 -1.84 -6.93
CA GLY A 113 12.55 -1.60 -6.74
C GLY A 113 13.34 -1.70 -8.04
N TRP A 114 13.14 -2.76 -8.83
CA TRP A 114 13.78 -2.92 -10.14
C TRP A 114 13.36 -1.84 -11.13
N CYS A 115 12.05 -1.57 -11.23
CA CYS A 115 11.53 -0.51 -12.08
C CYS A 115 12.11 0.85 -11.67
N GLY A 116 12.08 1.19 -10.37
CA GLY A 116 12.63 2.43 -9.85
C GLY A 116 14.15 2.57 -10.06
N ALA A 117 14.92 1.50 -9.86
CA ALA A 117 16.35 1.51 -10.13
C ALA A 117 16.67 1.70 -11.61
N ALA A 118 15.93 1.04 -12.50
CA ALA A 118 16.09 1.19 -13.95
C ALA A 118 15.71 2.62 -14.41
N LEU A 119 14.61 3.19 -13.88
CA LEU A 119 14.22 4.57 -14.17
C LEU A 119 15.25 5.58 -13.66
N LEU A 120 15.80 5.38 -12.45
CA LEU A 120 16.88 6.22 -11.92
C LEU A 120 18.15 6.14 -12.76
N ALA A 121 18.54 4.94 -13.20
CA ALA A 121 19.70 4.76 -14.07
C ALA A 121 19.50 5.46 -15.42
N LEU A 122 18.32 5.31 -16.04
CA LEU A 122 17.98 6.01 -17.28
C LEU A 122 18.01 7.53 -17.11
N ALA A 123 17.44 8.04 -16.02
CA ALA A 123 17.48 9.47 -15.72
C ALA A 123 18.91 9.98 -15.53
N ALA A 124 19.74 9.27 -14.77
CA ALA A 124 21.15 9.64 -14.56
C ALA A 124 21.95 9.63 -15.86
N LEU A 125 21.78 8.60 -16.70
CA LEU A 125 22.42 8.52 -18.01
C LEU A 125 21.97 9.67 -18.93
N GLY A 126 20.68 9.97 -18.95
CA GLY A 126 20.15 11.11 -19.69
C GLY A 126 20.72 12.45 -19.23
N CYS A 127 20.87 12.66 -17.92
CA CYS A 127 21.51 13.87 -17.39
C CYS A 127 22.98 13.96 -17.82
N VAL A 128 23.75 12.88 -17.73
CA VAL A 128 25.15 12.84 -18.18
C VAL A 128 25.25 13.16 -19.67
N ALA A 129 24.39 12.56 -20.49
CA ALA A 129 24.38 12.76 -21.94
C ALA A 129 23.87 14.16 -22.35
N ALA A 130 22.94 14.75 -21.59
CA ALA A 130 22.54 16.13 -21.80
C ALA A 130 23.66 17.12 -21.46
N LEU A 131 24.43 16.85 -20.40
CA LEU A 131 25.55 17.67 -19.95
C LEU A 131 26.79 17.56 -20.85
N SER A 132 26.96 16.46 -21.58
CA SER A 132 28.07 16.31 -22.54
C SER A 132 27.91 17.20 -23.78
N GLY A 133 26.75 17.82 -24.00
CA GLY A 133 26.49 18.72 -25.13
C GLY A 133 26.40 18.02 -26.50
N THR A 134 26.55 16.69 -26.52
CA THR A 134 26.46 15.86 -27.73
C THR A 134 25.01 15.45 -27.95
N GLY A 135 24.41 15.89 -29.05
CA GLY A 135 23.07 15.44 -29.44
C GLY A 135 23.07 13.97 -29.91
N PRO A 136 21.99 13.21 -29.64
CA PRO A 136 21.87 11.81 -30.08
C PRO A 136 21.98 11.65 -31.61
N HIS A 137 21.63 12.68 -32.38
CA HIS A 137 21.66 12.71 -33.85
C HIS A 137 23.05 12.86 -34.49
N ARG A 138 24.14 12.97 -33.71
CA ARG A 138 25.51 13.23 -34.22
C ARG A 138 26.43 12.00 -34.27
N ALA A 139 25.91 10.78 -34.22
CA ALA A 139 26.70 9.56 -34.43
C ALA A 139 26.44 8.97 -35.83
N PRO A 140 27.16 9.38 -36.89
CA PRO A 140 26.89 8.93 -38.25
C PRO A 140 27.40 7.50 -38.46
N GLY A 141 26.61 6.66 -39.14
CA GLY A 141 27.14 5.44 -39.78
C GLY A 141 26.84 4.08 -39.12
N SER A 142 25.99 4.01 -38.09
CA SER A 142 25.52 2.72 -37.56
C SER A 142 24.00 2.58 -37.73
N GLY A 143 23.50 1.39 -38.07
CA GLY A 143 22.04 1.11 -38.12
C GLY A 143 21.30 1.40 -36.81
N TRP A 144 22.07 1.54 -35.71
CA TRP A 144 21.60 2.02 -34.42
C TRP A 144 21.19 3.49 -34.42
N ALA A 145 21.80 4.36 -35.23
CA ALA A 145 21.45 5.78 -35.29
C ALA A 145 20.00 5.98 -35.76
N ALA A 146 19.56 5.26 -36.80
CA ALA A 146 18.19 5.33 -37.29
C ALA A 146 17.15 4.81 -36.27
N LEU A 147 17.52 3.78 -35.49
CA LEU A 147 16.69 3.27 -34.39
C LEU A 147 16.59 4.27 -33.24
N VAL A 148 17.69 4.91 -32.87
CA VAL A 148 17.74 5.96 -31.85
C VAL A 148 16.92 7.18 -32.32
N ASP A 149 17.02 7.57 -33.58
CA ASP A 149 16.23 8.67 -34.16
C ASP A 149 14.74 8.34 -34.19
N GLY A 150 14.37 7.12 -34.57
CA GLY A 150 12.99 6.65 -34.51
C GLY A 150 12.43 6.63 -33.09
N ALA A 151 13.24 6.17 -32.12
CA ALA A 151 12.86 6.13 -30.71
C ALA A 151 12.75 7.53 -30.09
N ALA A 152 13.67 8.45 -30.43
CA ALA A 152 13.62 9.86 -30.02
C ALA A 152 12.36 10.53 -30.55
N ASN A 153 12.08 10.41 -31.85
CA ASN A 153 10.90 10.98 -32.48
C ASN A 153 9.59 10.40 -31.92
N ALA A 154 9.54 9.10 -31.66
CA ALA A 154 8.39 8.48 -31.01
C ALA A 154 8.23 8.97 -29.56
N GLY A 155 9.35 9.08 -28.82
CA GLY A 155 9.41 9.63 -27.48
C GLY A 155 8.88 11.07 -27.43
N ASP A 156 9.33 11.94 -28.32
CA ASP A 156 8.93 13.34 -28.43
C ASP A 156 7.43 13.48 -28.71
N ARG A 157 6.89 12.66 -29.62
CA ARG A 157 5.45 12.62 -29.92
C ARG A 157 4.64 12.19 -28.70
N LEU A 158 5.07 11.15 -27.99
CA LEU A 158 4.41 10.67 -26.78
C LEU A 158 4.51 11.70 -25.64
N LEU A 159 5.66 12.36 -25.51
CA LEU A 159 5.92 13.41 -24.54
C LEU A 159 5.01 14.62 -24.79
N GLY A 160 4.77 14.98 -26.06
CA GLY A 160 3.82 16.03 -26.45
C GLY A 160 2.37 15.75 -26.01
N TRP A 161 1.99 14.49 -25.83
CA TRP A 161 0.66 14.11 -25.32
C TRP A 161 0.61 14.01 -23.78
N LEU A 162 1.75 14.04 -23.09
CA LEU A 162 1.81 13.93 -21.64
C LEU A 162 0.91 14.94 -20.91
N PRO A 163 0.80 16.22 -21.32
CA PRO A 163 -0.10 17.16 -20.66
C PRO A 163 -1.57 16.75 -20.73
N VAL A 164 -2.00 16.19 -21.87
CA VAL A 164 -3.37 15.70 -22.06
C VAL A 164 -3.59 14.46 -21.19
N VAL A 165 -2.64 13.51 -21.17
CA VAL A 165 -2.71 12.32 -20.33
C VAL A 165 -2.80 12.69 -18.84
N VAL A 166 -1.97 13.63 -18.38
CA VAL A 166 -1.99 14.13 -17.00
C VAL A 166 -3.32 14.81 -16.68
N ALA A 167 -3.84 15.64 -17.58
CA ALA A 167 -5.14 16.29 -17.41
C ALA A 167 -6.30 15.27 -17.37
N THR A 168 -6.29 14.28 -18.26
CA THR A 168 -7.29 13.20 -18.28
C THR A 168 -7.21 12.34 -17.03
N LEU A 169 -6.01 11.98 -16.56
CA LEU A 169 -5.84 11.25 -15.30
C LEU A 169 -6.32 12.07 -14.10
N GLY A 170 -5.99 13.37 -14.06
CA GLY A 170 -6.50 14.28 -13.03
C GLY A 170 -8.02 14.36 -13.02
N LEU A 171 -8.64 14.44 -14.20
CA LEU A 171 -10.09 14.42 -14.35
C LEU A 171 -10.69 13.06 -13.95
N LEU A 172 -10.02 11.95 -14.26
CA LEU A 172 -10.47 10.60 -13.88
C LEU A 172 -10.40 10.40 -12.37
N VAL A 173 -9.33 10.86 -11.71
CA VAL A 173 -9.19 10.88 -10.25
C VAL A 173 -10.28 11.76 -9.63
N TYR A 174 -10.60 12.90 -10.25
CA TYR A 174 -11.68 13.77 -9.78
C TYR A 174 -13.06 13.10 -9.90
N ARG A 175 -13.35 12.45 -11.02
CA ARG A 175 -14.69 11.90 -11.34
C ARG A 175 -14.95 10.49 -10.83
N ASN A 176 -13.92 9.68 -10.55
CA ASN A 176 -14.07 8.28 -10.18
C ASN A 176 -13.59 8.03 -8.74
N ASP A 177 -14.55 7.76 -7.85
CA ASP A 177 -14.30 7.47 -6.45
C ASP A 177 -13.35 6.29 -6.21
N THR A 178 -13.36 5.29 -7.09
CA THR A 178 -12.49 4.11 -6.99
C THR A 178 -11.04 4.47 -7.30
N VAL A 179 -10.81 5.29 -8.32
CA VAL A 179 -9.47 5.77 -8.68
C VAL A 179 -8.96 6.76 -7.63
N ARG A 180 -9.82 7.66 -7.16
CA ARG A 180 -9.50 8.58 -6.06
C ARG A 180 -9.08 7.83 -4.79
N ARG A 181 -9.81 6.77 -4.43
CA ARG A 181 -9.51 5.94 -3.26
C ARG A 181 -8.15 5.25 -3.40
N SER A 182 -7.82 4.71 -4.57
CA SER A 182 -6.51 4.09 -4.83
C SER A 182 -5.34 5.08 -4.74
N VAL A 183 -5.50 6.29 -5.29
CA VAL A 183 -4.50 7.37 -5.14
C VAL A 183 -4.40 7.83 -3.67
N GLY A 184 -5.54 7.86 -2.97
CA GLY A 184 -5.65 8.15 -1.55
C GLY A 184 -4.79 7.22 -0.69
N VAL A 185 -4.65 5.94 -1.04
CA VAL A 185 -3.79 5.00 -0.29
C VAL A 185 -2.32 5.41 -0.30
N ILE A 186 -1.81 5.88 -1.45
CA ILE A 186 -0.42 6.37 -1.56
C ILE A 186 -0.26 7.65 -0.74
N TRP A 187 -1.27 8.53 -0.82
CA TRP A 187 -1.32 9.76 -0.04
C TRP A 187 -1.37 9.49 1.47
N ASP A 188 -2.12 8.48 1.92
CA ASP A 188 -2.25 8.07 3.32
C ASP A 188 -0.93 7.56 3.93
N VAL A 189 -0.10 6.90 3.11
CA VAL A 189 1.26 6.53 3.55
C VAL A 189 2.13 7.78 3.74
N GLY A 190 1.97 8.78 2.87
CA GLY A 190 2.66 10.06 2.98
C GLY A 190 2.20 10.90 4.17
N THR A 191 0.89 10.97 4.43
CA THR A 191 0.27 11.73 5.54
C THR A 191 0.47 11.08 6.90
N PHE A 192 1.03 9.87 6.99
CA PHE A 192 1.41 9.31 8.28
C PHE A 192 2.51 10.13 8.96
N TRP A 193 3.50 10.58 8.21
CA TRP A 193 4.73 11.15 8.74
C TRP A 193 4.53 12.60 9.18
N PRO A 194 5.14 13.02 10.32
CA PRO A 194 5.01 14.38 10.81
C PRO A 194 5.56 15.39 9.82
N ARG A 195 4.99 16.61 9.82
CA ARG A 195 5.43 17.71 8.95
C ARG A 195 6.86 18.15 9.21
N SER A 196 7.40 17.84 10.39
CA SER A 196 8.82 18.03 10.69
C SER A 196 9.74 17.32 9.68
N ALA A 197 9.27 16.26 9.00
CA ALA A 197 10.02 15.59 7.96
C ALA A 197 10.04 16.37 6.62
N HIS A 198 9.03 17.21 6.33
CA HIS A 198 9.00 18.10 5.16
C HIS A 198 7.86 19.16 5.24
N PRO A 199 8.13 20.45 4.97
CA PRO A 199 7.15 21.55 5.15
C PRO A 199 5.90 21.47 4.26
N PHE A 200 5.98 20.81 3.10
CA PHE A 200 4.82 20.60 2.22
C PHE A 200 4.08 19.29 2.51
N ALA A 201 4.43 18.57 3.59
CA ALA A 201 3.68 17.38 3.95
C ALA A 201 2.24 17.77 4.36
N PRO A 202 1.23 17.01 3.92
CA PRO A 202 -0.15 17.21 4.37
C PRO A 202 -0.27 17.05 5.90
N PRO A 203 -1.38 17.53 6.51
CA PRO A 203 -1.63 17.34 7.94
C PRO A 203 -1.48 15.86 8.31
N SER A 204 -0.64 15.58 9.31
CA SER A 204 -0.25 14.21 9.59
C SER A 204 -1.17 13.52 10.59
N TYR A 205 -1.42 12.23 10.39
CA TYR A 205 -2.11 11.42 11.41
C TYR A 205 -1.31 11.37 12.71
N ALA A 206 0.03 11.41 12.62
CA ALA A 206 0.90 11.41 13.79
C ALA A 206 0.76 12.66 14.66
N GLU A 207 0.53 13.84 14.08
CA GLU A 207 0.40 15.09 14.85
C GLU A 207 -0.98 15.26 15.49
N ARG A 208 -2.01 14.62 14.93
CA ARG A 208 -3.39 14.77 15.41
C ARG A 208 -3.97 13.50 16.01
N ALA A 209 -4.09 12.45 15.20
CA ALA A 209 -4.78 11.22 15.61
C ALA A 209 -4.03 10.49 16.72
N VAL A 210 -2.70 10.47 16.70
CA VAL A 210 -1.92 9.78 17.74
C VAL A 210 -2.11 10.44 19.13
N PRO A 211 -1.86 11.76 19.34
CA PRO A 211 -2.10 12.40 20.63
C PRO A 211 -3.56 12.36 21.10
N GLU A 212 -4.53 12.55 20.19
CA GLU A 212 -5.96 12.50 20.52
C GLU A 212 -6.36 11.09 21.03
N LEU A 213 -5.90 10.02 20.34
CA LEU A 213 -6.16 8.65 20.76
C LEU A 213 -5.46 8.29 22.06
N GLN A 214 -4.23 8.77 22.28
CA GLN A 214 -3.53 8.60 23.55
C GLN A 214 -4.29 9.27 24.70
N THR A 215 -4.73 10.52 24.50
CA THR A 215 -5.47 11.29 25.49
C THR A 215 -6.79 10.62 25.82
N ARG A 216 -7.54 10.17 24.80
CA ARG A 216 -8.80 9.45 25.01
C ARG A 216 -8.59 8.12 25.73
N THR A 217 -7.57 7.34 25.33
CA THR A 217 -7.26 6.05 25.95
C THR A 217 -6.85 6.22 27.41
N ALA A 218 -5.93 7.15 27.69
CA ALA A 218 -5.51 7.44 29.06
C ALA A 218 -6.65 8.03 29.90
N GLY A 219 -7.46 8.93 29.33
CA GLY A 219 -8.60 9.53 30.00
C GLY A 219 -9.63 8.50 30.44
N LEU A 220 -10.06 7.61 29.54
CA LEU A 220 -11.03 6.56 29.87
C LEU A 220 -10.51 5.55 30.90
N LEU A 221 -9.21 5.27 30.92
CA LEU A 221 -8.58 4.36 31.89
C LEU A 221 -8.27 5.04 33.24
N ALA A 222 -8.19 6.36 33.28
CA ALA A 222 -7.90 7.15 34.47
C ALA A 222 -9.15 7.60 35.23
N LEU A 223 -10.34 7.41 34.66
CA LEU A 223 -11.59 7.67 35.35
C LEU A 223 -11.71 6.78 36.61
N PRO A 224 -12.32 7.30 37.69
CA PRO A 224 -12.65 6.51 38.87
C PRO A 224 -13.52 5.30 38.55
N ASP A 225 -13.43 4.25 39.37
CA ASP A 225 -14.17 2.99 39.15
C ASP A 225 -15.71 3.16 39.26
N ASP A 226 -16.17 4.22 39.93
CA ASP A 226 -17.59 4.60 40.06
C ASP A 226 -18.10 5.47 38.90
N ASP A 227 -17.22 5.98 38.03
CA ASP A 227 -17.67 6.73 36.84
C ASP A 227 -18.19 5.74 35.78
N PRO A 228 -19.45 5.87 35.32
CA PRO A 228 -20.04 4.94 34.35
C PRO A 228 -19.33 4.96 32.98
N ARG A 229 -18.49 5.96 32.70
CA ARG A 229 -17.68 6.05 31.47
C ARG A 229 -16.31 5.39 31.62
N GLY A 230 -15.89 5.09 32.85
CA GLY A 230 -14.66 4.38 33.15
C GLY A 230 -14.68 2.97 32.58
N VAL A 231 -13.52 2.47 32.16
CA VAL A 231 -13.41 1.12 31.60
C VAL A 231 -12.28 0.34 32.25
N ALA A 232 -12.54 -0.95 32.53
CA ALA A 232 -11.54 -1.86 33.10
C ALA A 232 -10.31 -2.04 32.19
N GLY A 233 -10.52 -1.95 30.88
CA GLY A 233 -9.46 -1.94 29.88
C GLY A 233 -10.02 -1.62 28.49
N ILE A 234 -9.12 -1.45 27.51
CA ILE A 234 -9.48 -1.05 26.14
C ILE A 234 -8.96 -2.09 25.13
N ILE A 235 -9.81 -2.51 24.19
CA ILE A 235 -9.37 -3.16 22.95
C ILE A 235 -9.19 -2.07 21.90
N LEU A 236 -7.94 -1.76 21.58
CA LEU A 236 -7.59 -0.83 20.51
C LEU A 236 -7.55 -1.59 19.19
N SER A 237 -8.44 -1.24 18.28
CA SER A 237 -8.69 -1.94 17.02
C SER A 237 -8.24 -1.09 15.84
N GLY A 238 -7.24 -1.56 15.08
CA GLY A 238 -6.64 -0.84 13.96
C GLY A 238 -6.80 -1.58 12.63
N HIS A 239 -7.56 -1.00 11.71
CA HIS A 239 -7.67 -1.47 10.32
C HIS A 239 -6.64 -0.79 9.43
N SER A 240 -5.88 -1.55 8.62
CA SER A 240 -5.01 -0.98 7.59
C SER A 240 -4.05 0.08 8.17
N GLN A 241 -4.10 1.31 7.66
CA GLN A 241 -3.37 2.46 8.20
C GLN A 241 -3.63 2.71 9.69
N GLY A 242 -4.85 2.45 10.17
CA GLY A 242 -5.21 2.51 11.58
C GLY A 242 -4.37 1.57 12.45
N ALA A 243 -3.91 0.42 11.93
CA ALA A 243 -3.00 -0.45 12.67
C ALA A 243 -1.63 0.22 12.92
N VAL A 244 -1.15 1.00 11.97
CA VAL A 244 0.12 1.75 12.07
C VAL A 244 -0.01 2.89 13.08
N ILE A 245 -1.13 3.62 13.03
CA ILE A 245 -1.47 4.66 14.00
C ILE A 245 -1.59 4.05 15.41
N CYS A 246 -2.30 2.93 15.57
CA CYS A 246 -2.43 2.24 16.84
C CYS A 246 -1.07 1.78 17.39
N ALA A 247 -0.19 1.25 16.54
CA ALA A 247 1.17 0.89 16.94
C ALA A 247 1.95 2.11 17.50
N ALA A 248 1.84 3.27 16.83
CA ALA A 248 2.46 4.51 17.30
C ALA A 248 1.85 5.01 18.63
N VAL A 249 0.53 4.96 18.78
CA VAL A 249 -0.18 5.27 20.04
C VAL A 249 0.35 4.40 21.17
N LEU A 250 0.43 3.08 20.95
CA LEU A 250 0.84 2.12 21.97
C LEU A 250 2.28 2.32 22.40
N LEU A 251 3.21 2.52 21.46
CA LEU A 251 4.63 2.75 21.77
C LEU A 251 4.87 4.02 22.59
N GLN A 252 4.01 5.04 22.43
CA GLN A 252 4.11 6.31 23.14
C GLN A 252 3.24 6.38 24.41
N LEU A 253 2.30 5.44 24.61
CA LEU A 253 1.42 5.42 25.77
C LEU A 253 2.19 4.97 27.03
N PRO A 254 2.04 5.62 28.21
CA PRO A 254 2.72 5.20 29.44
C PRO A 254 2.44 3.73 29.81
N ALA A 255 3.46 3.04 30.34
CA ALA A 255 3.39 1.60 30.64
C ALA A 255 2.20 1.20 31.54
N ARG A 256 1.83 2.06 32.50
CA ARG A 256 0.67 1.86 33.40
C ARG A 256 -0.65 1.70 32.64
N TRP A 257 -0.83 2.48 31.57
CA TRP A 257 -2.05 2.43 30.75
C TRP A 257 -1.96 1.33 29.70
N ARG A 258 -0.79 1.19 29.07
CA ARG A 258 -0.53 0.20 28.03
C ARG A 258 -0.85 -1.23 28.45
N ARG A 259 -0.60 -1.60 29.72
CA ARG A 259 -0.91 -2.94 30.27
C ARG A 259 -2.41 -3.27 30.31
N ARG A 260 -3.28 -2.25 30.35
CA ARG A 260 -4.74 -2.37 30.31
C ARG A 260 -5.30 -2.30 28.89
N VAL A 261 -4.43 -2.23 27.88
CA VAL A 261 -4.81 -2.21 26.47
C VAL A 261 -4.53 -3.57 25.83
N ARG A 262 -5.40 -3.99 24.91
CA ARG A 262 -5.21 -5.11 24.00
C ARG A 262 -5.29 -4.58 22.57
N PHE A 263 -4.44 -5.07 21.69
CA PHE A 263 -4.29 -4.56 20.34
C PHE A 263 -4.80 -5.57 19.32
N PHE A 264 -5.81 -5.18 18.54
CA PHE A 264 -6.29 -5.91 17.38
C PHE A 264 -5.84 -5.19 16.12
N SER A 265 -5.01 -5.84 15.31
CA SER A 265 -4.62 -5.35 13.99
C SER A 265 -5.25 -6.19 12.89
N TYR A 266 -5.71 -5.58 11.81
CA TYR A 266 -6.30 -6.31 10.67
C TYR A 266 -6.22 -5.51 9.39
N GLY A 267 -6.18 -6.20 8.25
CA GLY A 267 -5.70 -5.56 7.02
C GLY A 267 -4.30 -4.97 7.20
N CYS A 268 -3.48 -5.56 8.06
CA CYS A 268 -2.30 -4.90 8.61
C CYS A 268 -1.14 -4.81 7.61
N GLN A 269 -0.64 -3.59 7.42
CA GLN A 269 0.46 -3.24 6.50
C GLN A 269 1.83 -3.14 7.18
N LEU A 270 1.90 -3.39 8.50
CA LEU A 270 3.11 -3.15 9.32
C LEU A 270 4.33 -3.90 8.82
N THR A 271 4.18 -5.16 8.38
CA THR A 271 5.32 -5.98 7.97
C THR A 271 5.73 -5.71 6.52
N ARG A 272 4.87 -6.06 5.57
CA ARG A 272 5.25 -6.12 4.16
C ARG A 272 5.36 -4.76 3.48
N LEU A 273 4.68 -3.72 3.97
CA LEU A 273 4.80 -2.36 3.44
C LEU A 273 5.72 -1.53 4.33
N TYR A 274 5.25 -1.17 5.53
CA TYR A 274 5.96 -0.26 6.42
C TYR A 274 7.29 -0.83 6.92
N GLY A 275 7.34 -2.12 7.29
CA GLY A 275 8.55 -2.74 7.81
C GLY A 275 9.67 -2.90 6.78
N ARG A 276 9.34 -2.86 5.48
CA ARG A 276 10.32 -2.89 4.38
C ARG A 276 10.73 -1.51 3.91
N VAL A 277 9.78 -0.57 3.81
CA VAL A 277 10.06 0.81 3.34
C VAL A 277 10.65 1.67 4.48
N PHE A 278 10.23 1.43 5.72
CA PHE A 278 10.62 2.17 6.92
C PHE A 278 11.09 1.23 8.04
N PRO A 279 12.15 0.42 7.80
CA PRO A 279 12.60 -0.62 8.72
C PRO A 279 13.05 -0.08 10.08
N ALA A 280 13.49 1.18 10.14
CA ALA A 280 13.89 1.83 11.39
C ALA A 280 12.73 1.96 12.41
N TYR A 281 11.47 2.00 11.94
CA TYR A 281 10.28 2.18 12.77
C TYR A 281 9.46 0.90 12.90
N PHE A 282 9.28 0.15 11.81
CA PHE A 282 8.41 -1.03 11.75
C PHE A 282 9.12 -2.29 11.27
N GLY A 283 10.44 -2.29 11.25
CA GLY A 283 11.25 -3.43 10.81
C GLY A 283 11.19 -4.64 11.75
N PRO A 284 11.87 -5.73 11.39
CA PRO A 284 11.84 -7.00 12.12
C PRO A 284 12.35 -6.88 13.56
N HIS A 285 13.19 -5.89 13.87
CA HIS A 285 13.68 -5.63 15.22
C HIS A 285 12.80 -4.66 16.02
N ARG A 286 11.84 -3.97 15.39
CA ARG A 286 10.97 -2.99 16.06
C ARG A 286 9.61 -3.55 16.43
N LEU A 287 9.03 -4.41 15.60
CA LEU A 287 7.75 -5.04 15.92
C LEU A 287 7.79 -5.91 17.19
N PRO A 288 8.88 -6.64 17.51
CA PRO A 288 9.02 -7.32 18.79
C PRO A 288 8.97 -6.35 19.98
N VAL A 289 9.57 -5.16 19.86
CA VAL A 289 9.50 -4.13 20.93
C VAL A 289 8.06 -3.71 21.20
N LEU A 290 7.21 -3.60 20.17
CA LEU A 290 5.78 -3.35 20.34
C LEU A 290 5.08 -4.54 21.03
N ALA A 291 5.43 -5.76 20.66
CA ALA A 291 4.88 -6.97 21.28
C ALA A 291 5.24 -7.03 22.78
N ASP A 292 6.52 -6.82 23.11
CA ASP A 292 7.02 -6.80 24.49
C ASP A 292 6.37 -5.69 25.31
N ALA A 293 6.17 -4.52 24.69
CA ALA A 293 5.46 -3.41 25.29
C ALA A 293 4.00 -3.76 25.64
N LEU A 294 3.38 -4.71 24.95
CA LEU A 294 2.02 -5.20 25.19
C LEU A 294 1.98 -6.44 26.09
N THR A 295 3.13 -6.90 26.58
CA THR A 295 3.21 -8.02 27.51
C THR A 295 2.82 -7.58 28.92
N ASP A 296 1.84 -8.28 29.51
CA ASP A 296 1.45 -8.05 30.90
C ASP A 296 2.45 -8.66 31.89
N ARG A 297 2.25 -8.41 33.19
CA ARG A 297 3.11 -8.92 34.28
C ARG A 297 3.17 -10.46 34.36
N HIS A 298 2.27 -11.16 33.68
CA HIS A 298 2.21 -12.62 33.64
C HIS A 298 2.80 -13.17 32.33
N GLY A 299 3.51 -12.36 31.55
CA GLY A 299 4.13 -12.76 30.29
C GLY A 299 3.14 -12.91 29.14
N ARG A 300 1.90 -12.43 29.27
CA ARG A 300 0.89 -12.56 28.21
C ARG A 300 0.88 -11.31 27.33
N THR A 301 1.24 -11.49 26.06
CA THR A 301 1.25 -10.41 25.07
C THR A 301 -0.14 -10.16 24.51
N GLY A 302 -0.64 -8.95 24.70
CA GLY A 302 -1.98 -8.53 24.31
C GLY A 302 -2.13 -8.10 22.85
N TRP A 303 -1.58 -8.83 21.88
CA TRP A 303 -1.67 -8.49 20.45
C TRP A 303 -2.19 -9.65 19.60
N THR A 304 -3.34 -9.43 18.95
CA THR A 304 -3.91 -10.33 17.94
C THR A 304 -3.92 -9.63 16.58
N ASN A 305 -3.40 -10.30 15.55
CA ASN A 305 -3.50 -9.88 14.17
C ASN A 305 -4.46 -10.77 13.37
N PHE A 306 -5.40 -10.16 12.66
CA PHE A 306 -6.30 -10.84 11.74
C PHE A 306 -5.88 -10.60 10.29
N TRP A 307 -5.89 -11.63 9.48
CA TRP A 307 -5.51 -11.53 8.07
C TRP A 307 -6.28 -12.57 7.24
N ARG A 308 -6.41 -12.33 5.94
CA ARG A 308 -7.05 -13.26 5.00
C ARG A 308 -6.25 -13.33 3.70
N GLU A 309 -6.32 -14.47 3.02
CA GLU A 309 -5.57 -14.74 1.79
C GLU A 309 -6.06 -13.93 0.57
N THR A 310 -7.20 -13.26 0.68
CA THR A 310 -7.81 -12.43 -0.37
C THR A 310 -7.50 -10.94 -0.23
N ASP A 311 -6.85 -10.52 0.87
CA ASP A 311 -6.58 -9.12 1.17
C ASP A 311 -5.18 -8.70 0.73
N PRO A 312 -4.99 -7.97 -0.37
CA PRO A 312 -3.67 -7.67 -0.90
C PRO A 312 -2.89 -6.63 -0.12
N LEU A 313 -3.44 -6.08 0.96
CA LEU A 313 -2.79 -5.11 1.82
C LEU A 313 -2.65 -5.60 3.27
N GLY A 314 -3.32 -6.70 3.63
CA GLY A 314 -3.29 -7.29 4.96
C GLY A 314 -2.47 -8.57 5.01
N TRP A 315 -1.44 -8.58 5.86
CA TRP A 315 -0.56 -9.74 5.99
C TRP A 315 -0.40 -10.22 7.43
N PRO A 316 0.11 -11.46 7.62
CA PRO A 316 0.58 -11.91 8.92
C PRO A 316 1.62 -10.95 9.51
N VAL A 317 1.59 -10.83 10.83
CA VAL A 317 2.53 -10.00 11.60
C VAL A 317 3.28 -10.85 12.62
N PRO A 318 4.43 -11.47 12.30
CA PRO A 318 5.05 -12.50 13.14
C PRO A 318 5.29 -12.10 14.61
N ALA A 319 5.45 -10.81 14.90
CA ALA A 319 5.59 -10.29 16.27
C ALA A 319 4.30 -10.31 17.10
N ALA A 320 3.12 -10.35 16.46
CA ALA A 320 1.86 -10.45 17.20
C ALA A 320 1.73 -11.83 17.84
N HIS A 321 1.29 -11.84 19.10
CA HIS A 321 1.15 -13.06 19.89
C HIS A 321 0.22 -14.08 19.24
N ARG A 322 -0.87 -13.60 18.64
CA ARG A 322 -1.82 -14.45 17.92
C ARG A 322 -2.01 -13.98 16.48
N GLN A 323 -1.95 -14.92 15.55
CA GLN A 323 -2.39 -14.75 14.17
C GLN A 323 -3.71 -15.48 13.98
N VAL A 324 -4.75 -14.75 13.59
CA VAL A 324 -6.07 -15.31 13.28
C VAL A 324 -6.28 -15.19 11.78
N SER A 325 -6.29 -16.33 11.08
CA SER A 325 -6.69 -16.38 9.68
C SER A 325 -8.21 -16.25 9.61
N VAL A 326 -8.69 -15.22 8.92
CA VAL A 326 -10.11 -15.01 8.65
C VAL A 326 -10.45 -15.67 7.33
N ARG A 327 -11.49 -16.51 7.33
CA ARG A 327 -11.94 -17.17 6.11
C ARG A 327 -12.58 -16.16 5.15
N ASP A 328 -12.15 -16.18 3.88
CA ASP A 328 -12.75 -15.33 2.85
C ASP A 328 -12.63 -15.96 1.45
N PRO A 329 -13.77 -16.15 0.74
CA PRO A 329 -15.14 -16.04 1.23
C PRO A 329 -15.45 -17.13 2.27
N GLU A 330 -16.50 -16.94 3.06
CA GLU A 330 -16.95 -17.91 4.08
C GLU A 330 -17.33 -19.26 3.47
N GLY A 331 -17.83 -19.24 2.23
CA GLY A 331 -18.15 -20.40 1.40
C GLY A 331 -18.11 -20.07 -0.08
N LEU A 332 -18.16 -21.11 -0.93
CA LEU A 332 -18.20 -20.94 -2.39
C LEU A 332 -19.62 -20.76 -2.93
N HIS A 333 -20.63 -21.09 -2.14
CA HIS A 333 -22.05 -20.99 -2.49
C HIS A 333 -22.86 -20.57 -1.28
N PRO A 334 -24.10 -20.09 -1.47
CA PRO A 334 -24.99 -19.72 -0.38
C PRO A 334 -25.33 -20.95 0.48
N THR A 335 -25.43 -20.75 1.80
CA THR A 335 -25.81 -21.79 2.76
C THR A 335 -26.84 -21.23 3.73
N GLY A 336 -27.62 -22.10 4.39
CA GLY A 336 -28.55 -21.66 5.44
C GLY A 336 -29.80 -20.92 4.93
N GLY A 337 -30.23 -21.19 3.70
CA GLY A 337 -31.41 -20.55 3.09
C GLY A 337 -31.12 -19.21 2.40
N GLU A 338 -29.88 -18.74 2.46
CA GLU A 338 -29.44 -17.57 1.69
C GLU A 338 -29.44 -17.85 0.19
N VAL A 339 -29.70 -16.80 -0.60
CA VAL A 339 -29.72 -16.88 -2.07
C VAL A 339 -28.49 -16.21 -2.67
N VAL A 340 -27.86 -15.28 -1.93
CA VAL A 340 -26.73 -14.49 -2.40
C VAL A 340 -25.42 -15.20 -2.09
N ASP A 341 -24.50 -15.23 -3.07
CA ASP A 341 -23.17 -15.77 -2.86
C ASP A 341 -22.44 -15.06 -1.70
N PRO A 342 -21.75 -15.80 -0.82
CA PRO A 342 -20.92 -15.19 0.20
C PRO A 342 -19.93 -14.21 -0.43
N PRO A 343 -19.88 -12.94 0.04
CA PRO A 343 -19.06 -11.91 -0.59
C PRO A 343 -17.58 -12.21 -0.38
N ILE A 344 -16.75 -11.85 -1.37
CA ILE A 344 -15.30 -11.81 -1.19
C ILE A 344 -14.96 -10.46 -0.54
N ARG A 345 -14.70 -10.46 0.76
CA ARG A 345 -14.55 -9.27 1.59
C ARG A 345 -13.25 -8.50 1.31
N ASN A 346 -12.22 -9.18 0.81
CA ASN A 346 -10.95 -8.56 0.42
C ASN A 346 -10.36 -7.75 1.59
N HIS A 347 -10.08 -6.45 1.41
CA HIS A 347 -9.47 -5.61 2.45
C HIS A 347 -10.47 -5.10 3.51
N GLY A 348 -11.78 -5.32 3.33
CA GLY A 348 -12.82 -4.86 4.27
C GLY A 348 -13.39 -6.01 5.10
N GLY A 349 -14.42 -5.74 5.92
CA GLY A 349 -15.24 -6.80 6.50
C GLY A 349 -14.56 -7.67 7.57
N TYR A 350 -13.56 -7.16 8.30
CA TYR A 350 -12.88 -7.93 9.35
C TYR A 350 -13.67 -7.96 10.67
N PRO A 351 -14.16 -6.82 11.21
CA PRO A 351 -14.92 -6.83 12.48
C PRO A 351 -16.21 -7.66 12.44
N GLU A 352 -16.77 -7.86 11.26
CA GLU A 352 -17.99 -8.64 11.01
C GLU A 352 -17.72 -10.14 10.92
N SER A 353 -16.45 -10.56 10.83
CA SER A 353 -16.12 -11.98 10.70
C SER A 353 -16.36 -12.75 12.01
N PRO A 354 -16.82 -14.01 11.94
CA PRO A 354 -16.99 -14.84 13.12
C PRO A 354 -15.71 -14.97 13.95
N GLU A 355 -14.56 -15.10 13.29
CA GLU A 355 -13.26 -15.24 13.95
C GLU A 355 -12.87 -13.99 14.75
N PHE A 356 -13.20 -12.80 14.24
CA PHE A 356 -12.98 -11.54 14.96
C PHE A 356 -13.90 -11.43 16.18
N LEU A 357 -15.19 -11.73 16.02
CA LEU A 357 -16.17 -11.63 17.10
C LEU A 357 -15.85 -12.60 18.25
N VAL A 358 -15.54 -13.86 17.93
CA VAL A 358 -15.14 -14.87 18.92
C VAL A 358 -13.89 -14.42 19.68
N GLU A 359 -12.91 -13.87 18.97
CA GLU A 359 -11.66 -13.44 19.59
C GLU A 359 -11.84 -12.18 20.44
N ARG A 360 -12.70 -11.24 20.01
CA ARG A 360 -13.10 -10.08 20.79
C ARG A 360 -13.74 -10.50 22.10
N GLU A 361 -14.71 -11.42 22.07
CA GLU A 361 -15.37 -11.90 23.29
C GLU A 361 -14.41 -12.60 24.23
N ARG A 362 -13.51 -13.44 23.70
CA ARG A 362 -12.47 -14.09 24.49
C ARG A 362 -11.58 -13.08 25.21
N VAL A 363 -11.10 -12.08 24.48
CA VAL A 363 -10.20 -11.04 25.03
C VAL A 363 -10.94 -10.14 26.02
N ALA A 364 -12.17 -9.75 25.73
CA ALA A 364 -13.01 -8.98 26.65
C ALA A 364 -13.29 -9.76 27.95
N GLY A 365 -13.55 -11.08 27.87
CA GLY A 365 -13.68 -11.96 29.02
C GLY A 365 -12.43 -11.99 29.89
N LEU A 366 -11.24 -12.13 29.28
CA LEU A 366 -9.96 -12.10 29.99
C LEU A 366 -9.69 -10.75 30.70
N MET A 367 -10.17 -9.65 30.12
CA MET A 367 -10.01 -8.31 30.70
C MET A 367 -10.97 -8.09 31.88
N ARG A 368 -12.18 -8.66 31.86
CA ARG A 368 -13.13 -8.60 32.98
C ARG A 368 -12.68 -9.48 34.16
N GLY A 369 -12.20 -10.69 33.91
CA GLY A 369 -11.79 -11.63 34.95
C GLY A 369 -10.46 -11.31 35.67
N ALA A 370 -9.71 -10.30 35.19
CA ALA A 370 -8.48 -9.84 35.84
C ALA A 370 -8.71 -8.83 36.99
N VAL A 371 -9.97 -8.43 37.22
CA VAL A 371 -10.40 -7.62 38.37
C VAL A 371 -10.72 -8.60 39.51
N PRO A 372 -10.01 -8.58 40.65
CA PRO A 372 -10.38 -9.41 41.80
C PRO A 372 -11.80 -9.04 42.24
N SER A 373 -12.65 -10.05 42.48
CA SER A 373 -13.94 -9.83 43.14
C SER A 373 -13.73 -9.02 44.42
N PRO A 374 -14.63 -8.06 44.76
CA PRO A 374 -14.58 -7.40 46.05
C PRO A 374 -14.55 -8.48 47.13
N ARG A 375 -13.60 -8.41 48.06
CA ARG A 375 -13.62 -9.28 49.23
C ARG A 375 -14.95 -9.02 49.92
N GLU A 376 -15.81 -10.05 50.00
CA GLU A 376 -16.95 -10.01 50.91
C GLU A 376 -16.38 -9.69 52.29
N GLY A 377 -16.76 -8.53 52.81
CA GLY A 377 -16.41 -8.14 54.15
C GLY A 377 -16.99 -9.18 55.10
N VAL A 378 -16.14 -9.85 55.85
CA VAL A 378 -16.58 -10.59 57.03
C VAL A 378 -17.04 -9.53 58.03
N GLY A 379 -18.36 -9.36 58.12
CA GLY A 379 -19.04 -8.46 59.05
C GLY A 379 -20.28 -9.15 59.60
#